data_AF-A0A4S1FQQ8-F1
#
_entry.id   AF-A0A4S1FQQ8-F1
#
_cell.length_a   1.000
_cell.length_b   1.000
_cell.length_c   1.000
_cell.angle_alpha   90.00
_cell.angle_beta   90.00
_cell.angle_gamma   90.00
#
_symmetry.space_group_name_H-M   'P 1'
#
loop_
_entity.id
_entity.type
_entity.pdbx_description
1 polymer ?
#
loop_
_entity_poly.entity_id
_entity_poly.type
_entity_poly.pdbx_seq_one_letter_code
_entity_poly.pdbx_strand_id
1 'polypeptide(L)'
;MMNMLLGLTALVVLVLAQINPIAKDQEALPPPGTIAVLACWPPGPTDVDVWVSDPKDTKPVGYSRKSGPVWALLRDDMGIVNDDSPINCESVFARSTPAGEFVINLHGYSIPSPVMVHVEISLNGALLDKTDMEIRAKQERTVIRFKLDGHGNLVPGSENKVFKPLRSAGQ
;
A
#
# COMPACT_ATOMS: atom_id res chain seq x y z
N MET A 1 45.79 -23.06 -35.27
CA MET A 1 44.65 -22.26 -34.79
C MET A 1 43.49 -23.12 -34.26
N MET A 2 43.06 -24.18 -34.96
CA MET A 2 41.93 -25.03 -34.54
C MET A 2 42.04 -25.59 -33.10
N ASN A 3 43.21 -26.12 -32.72
CA ASN A 3 43.40 -26.73 -31.39
C ASN A 3 43.40 -25.72 -30.24
N MET A 4 43.78 -24.47 -30.52
CA MET A 4 43.76 -23.38 -29.52
C MET A 4 42.33 -22.92 -29.26
N LEU A 5 41.51 -22.86 -30.31
CA LEU A 5 40.09 -22.53 -30.19
C LEU A 5 39.32 -23.64 -29.47
N LEU A 6 39.59 -24.92 -29.79
CA LEU A 6 39.02 -26.07 -29.10
C LEU A 6 39.39 -26.11 -27.60
N GLY A 7 40.65 -25.80 -27.27
CA GLY A 7 41.09 -25.74 -25.88
C GLY A 7 40.38 -24.62 -25.10
N LEU A 8 40.22 -23.45 -25.72
CA LEU A 8 39.51 -22.33 -25.11
C LEU A 8 38.02 -22.63 -24.92
N THR A 9 37.35 -23.22 -25.91
CA THR A 9 35.93 -23.61 -25.76
C THR A 9 35.75 -24.70 -24.71
N ALA A 10 36.63 -25.69 -24.64
CA ALA A 10 36.59 -26.71 -23.58
C ALA A 10 36.75 -26.09 -22.19
N LEU A 11 37.67 -25.14 -22.02
CA LEU A 11 37.86 -24.42 -20.77
C LEU A 11 36.62 -23.62 -20.37
N VAL A 12 36.01 -22.89 -21.31
CA VAL A 12 34.78 -22.11 -21.06
C VAL A 12 33.64 -23.02 -20.61
N VAL A 13 33.45 -24.18 -21.26
CA VAL A 13 32.41 -25.15 -20.87
C VAL A 13 32.66 -25.69 -19.47
N LEU A 14 33.90 -26.02 -19.12
CA LEU A 14 34.26 -26.49 -17.79
C LEU A 14 34.01 -25.42 -16.71
N VAL A 15 34.37 -24.16 -17.00
CA VAL A 15 34.12 -23.03 -16.09
C VAL A 15 32.63 -22.81 -15.89
N LEU A 16 31.84 -22.82 -16.97
CA LEU A 16 30.38 -22.65 -16.89
C LEU A 16 29.70 -23.81 -16.14
N ALA A 17 30.20 -25.04 -16.30
CA ALA A 17 29.70 -26.20 -15.56
C ALA A 17 29.99 -26.13 -14.05
N GLN A 18 31.02 -25.38 -13.63
CA GLN A 18 31.34 -25.13 -12.21
C GLN A 18 30.53 -23.98 -11.60
N ILE A 19 29.87 -23.16 -12.42
CA ILE A 19 28.91 -22.17 -11.93
C ILE A 19 27.62 -22.94 -11.60
N ASN A 20 27.54 -23.46 -10.37
CA ASN A 20 26.30 -23.88 -9.76
C ASN A 20 25.78 -22.70 -8.94
N PRO A 21 24.97 -21.78 -9.51
CA PRO A 21 24.39 -20.73 -8.72
C PRO A 21 23.44 -21.42 -7.74
N ILE A 22 23.87 -21.53 -6.48
CA ILE A 22 22.91 -21.74 -5.40
C ILE A 22 21.93 -20.60 -5.56
N ALA A 23 20.68 -20.91 -5.88
CA ALA A 23 19.63 -19.92 -5.87
C ALA A 23 19.70 -19.29 -4.48
N LYS A 24 20.19 -18.06 -4.39
CA LYS A 24 19.93 -17.27 -3.21
C LYS A 24 18.42 -17.25 -3.15
N ASP A 25 17.87 -17.82 -2.08
CA ASP A 25 16.50 -17.54 -1.70
C ASP A 25 16.31 -16.05 -1.94
N GLN A 26 15.37 -15.71 -2.81
CA GLN A 26 15.07 -14.31 -3.07
C GLN A 26 14.71 -13.74 -1.70
N GLU A 27 15.67 -13.07 -1.05
CA GLU A 27 15.37 -12.19 0.06
C GLU A 27 14.30 -11.28 -0.52
N ALA A 28 13.06 -11.46 -0.06
CA ALA A 28 11.95 -10.65 -0.50
C ALA A 28 12.41 -9.21 -0.31
N LEU A 29 12.56 -8.48 -1.41
CA LEU A 29 12.97 -7.09 -1.36
C LEU A 29 12.05 -6.42 -0.32
N PRO A 30 12.61 -5.68 0.66
CA PRO A 30 11.78 -5.04 1.66
C PRO A 30 10.74 -4.21 0.91
N PRO A 31 9.44 -4.33 1.26
CA PRO A 31 8.38 -3.65 0.55
C PRO A 31 8.69 -2.15 0.46
N PRO A 32 8.28 -1.46 -0.63
CA PRO A 32 8.65 -0.06 -0.86
C PRO A 32 8.21 0.90 0.26
N GLY A 33 7.23 0.49 1.07
CA GLY A 33 6.75 1.19 2.25
C GLY A 33 6.69 0.26 3.47
N THR A 34 6.82 0.86 4.65
CA THR A 34 6.69 0.18 5.94
C THR A 34 5.24 -0.15 6.25
N ILE A 35 4.30 0.70 5.80
CA ILE A 35 2.87 0.43 5.83
C ILE A 35 2.36 0.52 4.40
N ALA A 36 1.59 -0.47 3.97
CA ALA A 36 0.88 -0.41 2.69
C ALA A 36 -0.62 -0.60 2.93
N VAL A 37 -1.41 0.26 2.30
CA VAL A 37 -2.87 0.17 2.30
C VAL A 37 -3.30 -0.02 0.85
N LEU A 38 -4.14 -1.00 0.62
CA LEU A 38 -4.80 -1.26 -0.65
C LEU A 38 -6.30 -1.29 -0.39
N ALA A 39 -7.06 -0.45 -1.08
CA ALA A 39 -8.51 -0.43 -1.02
C ALA A 39 -9.05 -0.66 -2.42
N CYS A 40 -9.76 -1.77 -2.65
CA CYS A 40 -10.26 -2.18 -3.95
C CYS A 40 -11.78 -2.34 -3.94
N TRP A 41 -12.45 -2.01 -5.05
CA TRP A 41 -13.89 -2.17 -5.22
C TRP A 41 -14.25 -2.58 -6.66
N PRO A 42 -15.49 -3.04 -6.90
CA PRO A 42 -15.92 -3.44 -8.24
C PRO A 42 -15.73 -2.32 -9.27
N PRO A 43 -15.43 -2.68 -10.54
CA PRO A 43 -15.24 -1.71 -11.61
C PRO A 43 -16.51 -0.90 -11.88
N GLY A 44 -16.34 0.30 -12.42
CA GLY A 44 -17.43 1.21 -12.75
C GLY A 44 -17.12 2.66 -12.37
N PRO A 45 -18.07 3.59 -12.58
CA PRO A 45 -17.89 5.02 -12.34
C PRO A 45 -18.03 5.37 -10.84
N THR A 46 -17.39 4.57 -9.99
CA THR A 46 -17.44 4.69 -8.53
C THR A 46 -16.09 5.20 -8.05
N ASP A 47 -16.12 6.33 -7.35
CA ASP A 47 -14.96 7.05 -6.84
C ASP A 47 -14.95 6.98 -5.31
N VAL A 48 -14.02 6.19 -4.77
CA VAL A 48 -13.78 5.97 -3.35
C VAL A 48 -12.34 6.41 -3.04
N ASP A 49 -12.20 7.38 -2.13
CA ASP A 49 -10.89 7.85 -1.71
C ASP A 49 -10.42 7.11 -0.44
N VAL A 50 -9.13 6.86 -0.36
CA VAL A 50 -8.40 6.52 0.86
C VAL A 50 -7.83 7.80 1.46
N TRP A 51 -8.09 7.99 2.76
CA TRP A 51 -7.53 9.08 3.56
C TRP A 51 -6.69 8.52 4.68
N VAL A 52 -5.47 9.05 4.85
CA VAL A 52 -4.55 8.60 5.88
C VAL A 52 -3.97 9.75 6.68
N SER A 53 -3.78 9.53 7.97
CA SER A 53 -3.03 10.45 8.83
C SER A 53 -1.91 9.72 9.56
N ASP A 54 -0.90 10.48 9.96
CA ASP A 54 0.21 10.03 10.78
C ASP A 54 0.38 10.95 12.00
N PRO A 55 1.21 10.55 12.98
CA PRO A 55 1.42 11.32 14.22
C PRO A 55 2.10 12.69 14.04
N LYS A 56 2.82 12.91 12.92
CA LYS A 56 3.66 14.08 12.70
C LYS A 56 2.97 15.14 11.85
N ASP A 57 2.15 14.72 10.90
CA ASP A 57 1.47 15.63 10.00
C ASP A 57 0.16 16.16 10.58
N THR A 58 -0.07 17.46 10.40
CA THR A 58 -1.32 18.12 10.78
C THR A 58 -2.40 17.96 9.73
N LYS A 59 -2.02 17.64 8.48
CA LYS A 59 -2.93 17.46 7.35
C LYS A 59 -2.88 16.02 6.87
N PRO A 60 -4.02 15.35 6.69
CA PRO A 60 -4.04 14.01 6.13
C PRO A 60 -3.63 14.01 4.65
N VAL A 61 -3.27 12.82 4.16
CA VAL A 61 -2.99 12.54 2.75
C VAL A 61 -4.22 11.86 2.13
N GLY A 62 -4.56 12.25 0.92
CA GLY A 62 -5.71 11.82 0.11
C GLY A 62 -5.67 12.51 -1.25
N TYR A 63 -6.71 12.39 -2.10
CA TYR A 63 -6.68 12.92 -3.47
C TYR A 63 -6.28 14.41 -3.56
N SER A 64 -6.73 15.25 -2.62
CA SER A 64 -6.42 16.69 -2.60
C SER A 64 -4.99 17.01 -2.17
N ARG A 65 -4.30 16.07 -1.53
CA ARG A 65 -2.91 16.16 -1.08
C ARG A 65 -2.26 14.79 -1.14
N LYS A 66 -1.74 14.43 -2.32
CA LYS A 66 -1.24 13.07 -2.62
C LYS A 66 0.04 12.66 -1.89
N SER A 67 0.69 13.57 -1.16
CA SER A 67 1.95 13.29 -0.47
C SER A 67 2.12 14.15 0.76
N GLY A 68 2.66 13.53 1.82
CA GLY A 68 3.11 14.14 3.05
C GLY A 68 4.46 13.56 3.48
N PRO A 69 4.99 13.97 4.65
CA PRO A 69 6.28 13.49 5.14
C PRO A 69 6.33 11.96 5.32
N VAL A 70 5.23 11.37 5.78
CA VAL A 70 5.12 9.93 6.03
C VAL A 70 4.45 9.20 4.86
N TRP A 71 3.27 9.66 4.46
CA TRP A 71 2.41 9.00 3.49
C TRP A 71 2.58 9.49 2.05
N ALA A 72 2.35 8.61 1.09
CA ALA A 72 2.21 8.94 -0.32
C ALA A 72 1.08 8.11 -0.94
N LEU A 73 0.09 8.79 -1.54
CA LEU A 73 -0.94 8.18 -2.36
C LEU A 73 -0.32 7.83 -3.71
N LEU A 74 -0.28 6.53 -4.03
CA LEU A 74 0.39 6.00 -5.21
C LEU A 74 -0.56 5.88 -6.40
N ARG A 75 -1.81 5.50 -6.13
CA ARG A 75 -2.90 5.46 -7.12
C ARG A 75 -4.12 6.14 -6.52
N ASP A 76 -4.66 7.08 -7.30
CA ASP A 76 -5.88 7.86 -7.08
C ASP A 76 -6.85 7.41 -8.16
N ASP A 77 -7.80 6.55 -7.80
CA ASP A 77 -8.64 5.80 -8.73
C ASP A 77 -10.04 6.42 -8.80
N MET A 78 -10.30 7.09 -9.91
CA MET A 78 -11.56 7.79 -10.17
C MET A 78 -12.60 6.90 -10.89
N GLY A 79 -12.42 5.58 -10.84
CA GLY A 79 -13.25 4.59 -11.50
C GLY A 79 -12.87 4.39 -12.97
N ILE A 80 -13.68 4.93 -13.89
CA ILE A 80 -13.48 4.76 -15.35
C ILE A 80 -12.64 5.88 -15.99
N VAL A 81 -12.22 6.87 -15.22
CA VAL A 81 -11.51 8.05 -15.74
C VAL A 81 -10.01 7.80 -15.67
N ASN A 82 -9.34 7.83 -16.82
CA ASN A 82 -7.89 7.63 -16.94
C ASN A 82 -7.39 6.28 -16.36
N ASP A 83 -8.24 5.27 -16.33
CA ASP A 83 -7.91 3.95 -15.78
C ASP A 83 -8.46 2.83 -16.67
N ASP A 84 -7.56 1.96 -17.14
CA ASP A 84 -7.88 0.76 -17.93
C ASP A 84 -7.82 -0.52 -17.09
N SER A 85 -7.66 -0.39 -15.76
CA SER A 85 -7.56 -1.54 -14.86
C SER A 85 -8.89 -2.28 -14.76
N PRO A 86 -8.87 -3.63 -14.65
CA PRO A 86 -10.10 -4.43 -14.55
C PRO A 86 -10.80 -4.30 -13.19
N ILE A 87 -10.17 -3.64 -12.22
CA ILE A 87 -10.67 -3.42 -10.87
C ILE A 87 -10.27 -2.01 -10.42
N ASN A 88 -11.18 -1.34 -9.70
CA ASN A 88 -10.87 -0.05 -9.12
C ASN A 88 -10.12 -0.27 -7.81
N CYS A 89 -8.96 0.36 -7.63
CA CYS A 89 -8.25 0.33 -6.36
C CYS A 89 -7.40 1.59 -6.12
N GLU A 90 -7.43 2.07 -4.89
CA GLU A 90 -6.42 3.01 -4.39
C GLU A 90 -5.35 2.32 -3.57
N SER A 91 -4.14 2.88 -3.63
CA SER A 91 -3.01 2.42 -2.82
C SER A 91 -2.26 3.59 -2.22
N VAL A 92 -1.92 3.48 -0.93
CA VAL A 92 -1.21 4.52 -0.18
C VAL A 92 -0.18 3.89 0.75
N PHE A 93 1.05 4.40 0.70
CA PHE A 93 2.20 3.80 1.38
C PHE A 93 2.81 4.78 2.38
N ALA A 94 3.18 4.29 3.56
CA ALA A 94 3.98 5.03 4.52
C ALA A 94 5.46 4.64 4.36
N ARG A 95 6.32 5.64 4.21
CA ARG A 95 7.78 5.45 4.10
C ARG A 95 8.52 5.49 5.44
N SER A 96 7.81 5.84 6.52
CA SER A 96 8.36 5.90 7.88
C SER A 96 7.26 5.64 8.92
N THR A 97 7.66 5.30 10.14
CA THR A 97 6.75 4.85 11.20
C THR A 97 7.02 5.60 12.52
N PRO A 98 6.85 6.93 12.55
CA PRO A 98 7.02 7.67 13.80
C PRO A 98 6.08 7.17 14.90
N ALA A 99 6.51 7.31 16.16
CA ALA A 99 5.70 6.92 17.30
C ALA A 99 4.39 7.72 17.36
N GLY A 100 3.28 7.05 17.61
CA GLY A 100 1.96 7.67 17.77
C GLY A 100 0.86 7.03 16.94
N GLU A 101 -0.28 7.72 16.82
CA GLU A 101 -1.49 7.23 16.15
C GLU A 101 -1.46 7.42 14.62
N PHE A 102 -1.79 6.35 13.93
CA PHE A 102 -2.12 6.30 12.51
C PHE A 102 -3.62 6.05 12.35
N VAL A 103 -4.20 6.62 11.30
CA VAL A 103 -5.63 6.52 10.99
C VAL A 103 -5.78 6.29 9.51
N ILE A 104 -6.60 5.31 9.14
CA ILE A 104 -6.94 5.01 7.74
C ILE A 104 -8.46 5.08 7.63
N ASN A 105 -8.94 5.93 6.73
CA ASN A 105 -10.34 6.11 6.41
C ASN A 105 -10.60 5.81 4.94
N LEU A 106 -11.84 5.44 4.66
CA LEU A 106 -12.42 5.50 3.31
C LEU A 106 -13.42 6.66 3.24
N HIS A 107 -13.46 7.33 2.10
CA HIS A 107 -14.47 8.34 1.79
C HIS A 107 -15.15 8.03 0.46
N GLY A 108 -16.47 8.01 0.43
CA GLY A 108 -17.20 7.90 -0.82
C GLY A 108 -17.31 9.25 -1.52
N TYR A 109 -16.44 9.55 -2.48
CA TYR A 109 -16.47 10.84 -3.16
C TYR A 109 -17.65 10.94 -4.13
N SER A 110 -17.69 10.07 -5.14
CA SER A 110 -18.76 10.03 -6.15
C SER A 110 -19.18 8.58 -6.38
N ILE A 111 -20.24 8.17 -5.69
CA ILE A 111 -20.72 6.79 -5.67
C ILE A 111 -22.18 6.74 -6.14
N PRO A 112 -22.49 6.07 -7.27
CA PRO A 112 -23.87 5.94 -7.75
C PRO A 112 -24.79 5.13 -6.82
N SER A 113 -24.25 4.08 -6.20
CA SER A 113 -24.93 3.19 -5.26
C SER A 113 -23.94 2.66 -4.22
N PRO A 114 -24.35 2.38 -2.98
CA PRO A 114 -23.46 1.84 -1.95
C PRO A 114 -22.58 0.70 -2.49
N VAL A 115 -21.28 0.77 -2.20
CA VAL A 115 -20.28 -0.15 -2.74
C VAL A 115 -19.54 -0.85 -1.61
N MET A 116 -19.26 -2.14 -1.78
CA MET A 116 -18.37 -2.88 -0.90
C MET A 116 -16.93 -2.64 -1.32
N VAL A 117 -16.13 -2.16 -0.37
CA VAL A 117 -14.69 -1.90 -0.55
C VAL A 117 -13.91 -2.92 0.27
N HIS A 118 -13.03 -3.65 -0.40
CA HIS A 118 -12.06 -4.56 0.20
C HIS A 118 -10.82 -3.79 0.59
N VAL A 119 -10.44 -3.81 1.87
CA VAL A 119 -9.26 -3.11 2.37
C VAL A 119 -8.28 -4.10 2.98
N GLU A 120 -7.04 -4.05 2.51
CA GLU A 120 -5.90 -4.76 3.10
C GLU A 120 -4.86 -3.75 3.58
N ILE A 121 -4.38 -3.94 4.80
CA ILE A 121 -3.38 -3.10 5.43
C ILE A 121 -2.25 -4.01 5.88
N SER A 122 -1.03 -3.73 5.44
CA SER A 122 0.17 -4.44 5.88
C SER A 122 1.13 -3.52 6.62
N LEU A 123 1.83 -4.08 7.60
CA LEU A 123 2.89 -3.45 8.38
C LEU A 123 4.13 -4.35 8.29
N ASN A 124 5.25 -3.81 7.82
CA ASN A 124 6.50 -4.54 7.60
C ASN A 124 6.33 -5.82 6.75
N GLY A 125 5.42 -5.79 5.77
CA GLY A 125 5.11 -6.93 4.90
C GLY A 125 4.19 -7.99 5.52
N ALA A 126 3.81 -7.86 6.80
CA ALA A 126 2.82 -8.72 7.43
C ALA A 126 1.42 -8.07 7.40
N LEU A 127 0.38 -8.87 7.23
CA LEU A 127 -1.01 -8.39 7.26
C LEU A 127 -1.35 -7.86 8.67
N LEU A 128 -1.78 -6.59 8.75
CA LEU A 128 -2.23 -5.93 9.97
C LEU A 128 -3.76 -5.99 10.12
N ASP A 129 -4.50 -5.63 9.08
CA ASP A 129 -5.96 -5.73 9.06
C ASP A 129 -6.45 -6.05 7.64
N LYS A 130 -7.59 -6.74 7.59
CA LYS A 130 -8.29 -7.10 6.36
C LYS A 130 -9.78 -7.01 6.60
N THR A 131 -10.48 -6.17 5.84
CA THR A 131 -11.91 -5.95 6.05
C THR A 131 -12.61 -5.57 4.76
N ASP A 132 -13.86 -6.02 4.64
CA ASP A 132 -14.81 -5.48 3.67
C ASP A 132 -15.68 -4.42 4.34
N MET A 133 -15.93 -3.30 3.67
CA MET A 133 -16.70 -2.20 4.21
C MET A 133 -17.63 -1.58 3.17
N GLU A 134 -18.93 -1.50 3.47
CA GLU A 134 -19.88 -0.74 2.64
C GLU A 134 -19.61 0.77 2.80
N ILE A 135 -19.45 1.48 1.68
CA ILE A 135 -19.31 2.93 1.61
C ILE A 135 -20.44 3.53 0.78
N ARG A 136 -21.01 4.62 1.30
CA ARG A 136 -22.03 5.42 0.62
C ARG A 136 -21.46 6.74 0.14
N ALA A 137 -22.15 7.37 -0.82
CA ALA A 137 -21.81 8.70 -1.28
C ALA A 137 -21.72 9.70 -0.11
N LYS A 138 -20.63 10.48 -0.12
CA LYS A 138 -20.24 11.47 0.89
C LYS A 138 -20.02 10.93 2.31
N GLN A 139 -20.04 9.61 2.50
CA GLN A 139 -19.76 9.00 3.79
C GLN A 139 -18.25 8.88 4.00
N GLU A 140 -17.78 9.22 5.20
CA GLU A 140 -16.44 8.88 5.66
C GLU A 140 -16.54 7.81 6.74
N ARG A 141 -15.69 6.78 6.68
CA ARG A 141 -15.62 5.72 7.68
C ARG A 141 -14.18 5.41 8.01
N THR A 142 -13.91 5.20 9.30
CA THR A 142 -12.61 4.72 9.78
C THR A 142 -12.51 3.23 9.58
N VAL A 143 -11.50 2.80 8.82
CA VAL A 143 -11.14 1.39 8.63
C VAL A 143 -10.46 0.89 9.90
N ILE A 144 -9.39 1.57 10.29
CA ILE A 144 -8.60 1.26 11.47
C ILE A 144 -7.88 2.51 12.00
N ARG A 145 -7.69 2.51 13.31
CA ARG A 145 -6.75 3.36 14.05
C ARG A 145 -5.82 2.44 14.79
N PHE A 146 -4.52 2.75 14.79
CA PHE A 146 -3.52 1.97 15.49
C PHE A 146 -2.36 2.87 15.90
N LYS A 147 -1.54 2.42 16.86
CA LYS A 147 -0.35 3.17 17.28
C LYS A 147 0.91 2.37 16.99
N LEU A 148 1.96 3.08 16.58
CA LEU A 148 3.31 2.51 16.48
C LEU A 148 4.21 3.09 17.58
N ASP A 149 5.23 2.33 17.96
CA ASP A 149 6.19 2.66 19.03
C ASP A 149 7.35 3.57 18.58
N GLY A 150 7.46 3.87 17.28
CA GLY A 150 8.57 4.62 16.68
C GLY A 150 9.73 3.76 16.17
N HIS A 151 9.72 2.47 16.48
CA HIS A 151 10.60 1.44 15.91
C HIS A 151 9.91 0.64 14.81
N GLY A 152 8.67 1.00 14.47
CA GLY A 152 7.85 0.31 13.47
C GLY A 152 7.07 -0.88 14.02
N ASN A 153 7.01 -1.04 15.35
CA ASN A 153 6.19 -2.09 15.97
C ASN A 153 4.83 -1.53 16.37
N LEU A 154 3.82 -2.38 16.24
CA LEU A 154 2.48 -2.11 16.71
C LEU A 154 2.45 -2.04 18.25
N VAL A 155 1.86 -1.00 18.81
CA VAL A 155 1.57 -0.93 20.24
C VAL A 155 0.40 -1.88 20.53
N PRO A 156 0.57 -2.94 21.34
CA PRO A 156 -0.45 -3.95 21.53
C PRO A 156 -1.77 -3.37 22.07
N GLY A 157 -2.89 -3.74 21.44
CA GLY A 157 -4.23 -3.33 21.88
C GLY A 157 -4.56 -1.86 21.57
N SER A 158 -3.78 -1.21 20.71
CA SER A 158 -4.06 0.16 20.25
C SER A 158 -5.08 0.20 19.10
N GLU A 159 -5.29 -0.93 18.44
CA GLU A 159 -6.12 -1.09 17.26
C GLU A 159 -7.60 -0.89 17.61
N ASN A 160 -8.28 -0.03 16.86
CA ASN A 160 -9.72 0.19 17.01
C ASN A 160 -10.34 0.76 15.74
N LYS A 161 -11.68 0.77 15.66
CA LYS A 161 -12.45 1.27 14.51
C LYS A 161 -13.31 2.50 14.87
N VAL A 162 -12.97 3.21 15.94
CA VAL A 162 -13.71 4.40 16.39
C VAL A 162 -13.53 5.50 15.36
N PHE A 163 -14.64 6.03 14.83
CA PHE A 163 -14.63 7.06 13.81
C PHE A 163 -13.79 8.28 14.22
N LYS A 164 -12.88 8.69 13.33
CA LYS A 164 -12.12 9.93 13.42
C LYS A 164 -12.11 10.59 12.05
N PRO A 165 -12.64 11.81 11.89
CA PRO A 165 -12.68 12.47 10.59
C PRO A 165 -11.27 12.87 10.14
N LEU A 166 -10.93 12.59 8.88
CA LEU A 166 -9.70 13.02 8.24
C LEU A 166 -10.01 14.02 7.13
N ARG A 167 -10.90 13.67 6.21
CA ARG A 167 -11.24 14.54 5.07
C ARG A 167 -11.78 15.90 5.50
N SER A 168 -12.68 15.91 6.47
CA SER A 168 -13.27 17.15 7.01
C SER A 168 -12.31 17.95 7.89
N ALA A 169 -11.24 17.35 8.41
CA ALA A 169 -10.26 18.04 9.26
C ALA A 169 -9.25 18.88 8.45
N GLY A 170 -9.18 18.68 7.13
CA GLY A 170 -8.29 19.40 6.22
C GLY A 170 -8.89 20.61 5.51
N GLN A 171 -10.14 21.00 5.84
CA GLN A 171 -10.79 22.23 5.35
C GLN A 171 -10.46 23.44 6.22
#